data_AF-A0A963PVT8-F1
#
_entry.id   AF-A0A963PVT8-F1
#
_cell.length_a   1.000
_cell.length_b   1.000
_cell.length_c   1.000
_cell.angle_alpha   90.00
_cell.angle_beta   90.00
_cell.angle_gamma   90.00
#
_symmetry.space_group_name_H-M   'P 1'
#
loop_
_entity.id
_entity.type
_entity.pdbx_description
1 polymer ?
#
loop_
_entity_poly.entity_id
_entity_poly.type
_entity_poly.pdbx_seq_one_letter_code
_entity_poly.pdbx_strand_id
1 'polypeptide(L)'
;ILVTSTSAATDTRGRVKVAHNKVRGSAGYGIQVNGATSYPVENADVFDNDVSESGLSGIRISGTTIKGLTVVQNRCISNGKLGTGGNTAPISVGASTVWADGRLEGNTYLDYAGVPTQDAAASISSSATLTGVYTDLQGTATLVAGTVTVTRQQITANSIVRVSRRTSGGTPGHLSVTMTAGTSFTISSSSGSDTSTVLWEIVQF
;
A
#
# COMPACT_ATOMS: atom_id res chain seq x y z
N ILE A 1 22.12 -18.12 -2.18
CA ILE A 1 22.80 -17.09 -3.01
C ILE A 1 22.95 -15.86 -2.14
N LEU A 2 24.18 -15.58 -1.67
CA LEU A 2 24.48 -14.34 -0.93
C LEU A 2 24.77 -13.28 -2.00
N VAL A 3 23.80 -12.44 -2.33
CA VAL A 3 24.01 -11.29 -3.21
C VAL A 3 24.45 -10.11 -2.35
N THR A 4 25.75 -10.02 -2.05
CA THR A 4 26.36 -8.79 -1.53
C THR A 4 26.83 -7.96 -2.72
N SER A 5 25.93 -7.22 -3.38
CA SER A 5 26.34 -6.22 -4.37
C SER A 5 26.61 -4.90 -3.65
N THR A 6 27.87 -4.58 -3.42
CA THR A 6 28.33 -3.23 -3.05
C THR A 6 28.32 -2.26 -4.25
N SER A 7 27.96 -2.72 -5.44
CA SER A 7 27.72 -1.86 -6.60
C SER A 7 26.27 -1.38 -6.61
N ALA A 8 26.04 -0.13 -6.21
CA ALA A 8 24.79 0.55 -6.55
C ALA A 8 24.66 0.57 -8.08
N ALA A 9 23.73 -0.20 -8.63
CA ALA A 9 23.37 -0.05 -10.03
C ALA A 9 22.65 1.29 -10.17
N THR A 10 23.31 2.29 -10.74
CA THR A 10 22.69 3.59 -11.04
C THR A 10 21.77 3.42 -12.24
N ASP A 11 20.46 3.35 -11.99
CA ASP A 11 19.49 3.49 -13.07
C ASP A 11 19.25 4.97 -13.36
N THR A 12 19.70 5.42 -14.54
CA THR A 12 19.49 6.80 -15.02
C THR A 12 18.11 6.99 -15.64
N ARG A 13 17.33 5.92 -15.82
CA ARG A 13 15.98 5.98 -16.39
C ARG A 13 14.87 6.10 -15.34
N GLY A 14 15.23 6.11 -14.06
CA GLY A 14 14.30 6.32 -12.96
C GLY A 14 13.16 5.30 -12.97
N ARG A 15 13.46 4.00 -13.08
CA ARG A 15 12.49 2.90 -12.94
C ARG A 15 13.14 1.76 -12.17
N VAL A 16 12.79 1.66 -10.89
CA VAL A 16 13.33 0.63 -10.01
C VAL A 16 12.20 -0.32 -9.62
N LYS A 17 12.40 -1.63 -9.82
CA LYS A 17 11.46 -2.66 -9.37
C LYS A 17 12.14 -3.59 -8.37
N VAL A 18 11.63 -3.64 -7.14
CA VAL A 18 12.11 -4.52 -6.07
C VAL A 18 10.96 -5.42 -5.63
N ALA A 19 11.07 -6.71 -5.92
CA ALA A 19 9.94 -7.64 -5.77
C ALA A 19 10.33 -9.02 -5.29
N HIS A 20 9.43 -9.64 -4.51
CA HIS A 20 9.54 -11.05 -4.11
C HIS A 20 10.83 -11.39 -3.38
N ASN A 21 11.39 -10.41 -2.65
CA ASN A 21 12.62 -10.60 -1.89
C ASN A 21 12.30 -10.96 -0.45
N LYS A 22 13.18 -11.76 0.15
CA LYS A 22 13.21 -12.01 1.59
C LYS A 22 14.47 -11.39 2.17
N VAL A 23 14.33 -10.34 2.97
CA VAL A 23 15.44 -9.60 3.57
C VAL A 23 15.35 -9.72 5.09
N ARG A 24 16.43 -10.14 5.74
CA ARG A 24 16.48 -10.37 7.20
C ARG A 24 17.77 -9.84 7.82
N GLY A 25 17.67 -9.31 9.04
CA GLY A 25 18.83 -9.01 9.89
C GLY A 25 19.74 -7.89 9.36
N SER A 26 19.17 -6.91 8.65
CA SER A 26 19.94 -5.75 8.19
C SER A 26 20.29 -4.85 9.38
N ALA A 27 21.55 -4.46 9.51
CA ALA A 27 21.96 -3.48 10.52
C ALA A 27 21.37 -2.08 10.27
N GLY A 28 20.97 -1.78 9.02
CA GLY A 28 20.36 -0.52 8.60
C GLY A 28 18.95 -0.74 8.08
N TYR A 29 18.72 -0.38 6.82
CA TYR A 29 17.46 -0.63 6.12
C TYR A 29 17.43 -2.02 5.49
N GLY A 30 16.26 -2.64 5.40
CA GLY A 30 16.11 -3.88 4.63
C GLY A 30 16.22 -3.60 3.13
N ILE A 31 15.30 -2.79 2.61
CA ILE A 31 15.29 -2.30 1.23
C ILE A 31 15.46 -0.79 1.26
N GLN A 32 16.39 -0.26 0.47
CA GLN A 32 16.59 1.17 0.33
C GLN A 32 16.62 1.59 -1.13
N VAL A 33 15.76 2.55 -1.48
CA VAL A 33 15.76 3.25 -2.77
C VAL A 33 16.09 4.71 -2.50
N ASN A 34 17.20 5.19 -3.08
CA ASN A 34 17.67 6.56 -2.89
C ASN A 34 17.69 7.32 -4.21
N GLY A 35 17.11 8.51 -4.22
CA GLY A 35 17.28 9.53 -5.24
C GLY A 35 18.08 10.72 -4.70
N ALA A 36 18.61 11.49 -5.63
CA ALA A 36 19.31 12.75 -5.38
C ALA A 36 18.58 13.90 -6.10
N THR A 37 19.01 15.14 -5.88
CA THR A 37 18.48 16.33 -6.58
C THR A 37 18.62 16.22 -8.09
N SER A 38 19.75 15.71 -8.57
CA SER A 38 20.01 15.53 -10.01
C SER A 38 19.39 14.25 -10.58
N TYR A 39 18.98 13.31 -9.72
CA TYR A 39 18.48 11.98 -10.09
C TYR A 39 17.33 11.59 -9.14
N PRO A 40 16.13 12.14 -9.35
CA PRO A 40 14.99 11.88 -8.47
C PRO A 40 14.59 10.40 -8.51
N VAL A 41 13.86 9.95 -7.49
CA VAL A 41 13.19 8.65 -7.55
C VAL A 41 11.96 8.83 -8.43
N GLU A 42 11.94 8.17 -9.57
CA GLU A 42 10.77 8.12 -10.44
C GLU A 42 10.35 6.65 -10.58
N ASN A 43 9.04 6.40 -10.72
CA ASN A 43 8.45 5.11 -11.10
C ASN A 43 9.08 3.92 -10.36
N ALA A 44 9.18 4.03 -9.04
CA ALA A 44 9.78 3.02 -8.19
C ALA A 44 8.68 2.11 -7.64
N ASP A 45 8.77 0.81 -7.96
CA ASP A 45 7.86 -0.22 -7.51
C ASP A 45 8.56 -1.13 -6.50
N VAL A 46 8.10 -1.12 -5.25
CA VAL A 46 8.53 -2.03 -4.20
C VAL A 46 7.33 -2.85 -3.76
N PHE A 47 7.26 -4.12 -4.16
CA PHE A 47 6.08 -4.94 -3.86
C PHE A 47 6.37 -6.37 -3.47
N ASP A 48 5.49 -6.93 -2.63
CA ASP A 48 5.54 -8.33 -2.18
C ASP A 48 6.93 -8.74 -1.65
N ASN A 49 7.56 -7.88 -0.85
CA ASN A 49 8.80 -8.22 -0.16
C ASN A 49 8.53 -8.61 1.31
N ASP A 50 9.23 -9.63 1.81
CA ASP A 50 9.25 -10.02 3.23
C ASP A 50 10.51 -9.45 3.88
N VAL A 51 10.38 -8.31 4.55
CA VAL A 51 11.48 -7.57 5.16
C VAL A 51 11.36 -7.64 6.68
N SER A 52 12.37 -8.22 7.33
CA SER A 52 12.33 -8.44 8.78
C SER A 52 13.63 -8.09 9.49
N GLU A 53 13.50 -7.74 10.77
CA GLU A 53 14.63 -7.55 11.68
C GLU A 53 15.65 -6.50 11.19
N SER A 54 15.18 -5.44 10.54
CA SER A 54 16.03 -4.30 10.17
C SER A 54 16.30 -3.40 11.38
N GLY A 55 17.54 -2.94 11.53
CA GLY A 55 17.97 -2.02 12.59
C GLY A 55 17.30 -0.65 12.52
N LEU A 56 16.86 -0.25 11.32
CA LEU A 56 16.05 0.94 11.01
C LEU A 56 14.74 0.50 10.31
N SER A 57 14.17 1.32 9.41
CA SER A 57 13.01 0.94 8.60
C SER A 57 13.25 -0.33 7.78
N GLY A 58 12.18 -1.10 7.57
CA GLY A 58 12.21 -2.24 6.65
C GLY A 58 12.42 -1.74 5.22
N ILE A 59 11.56 -0.83 4.78
CA ILE A 59 11.66 -0.20 3.45
C ILE A 59 11.88 1.30 3.65
N ARG A 60 12.93 1.83 3.03
CA ARG A 60 13.19 3.27 2.96
C ARG A 60 13.22 3.73 1.51
N ILE A 61 12.40 4.72 1.20
CA ILE A 61 12.47 5.49 -0.03
C ILE A 61 12.89 6.90 0.37
N SER A 62 14.02 7.38 -0.16
CA SER A 62 14.44 8.76 0.10
C SER A 62 14.92 9.48 -1.15
N GLY A 63 14.69 10.78 -1.21
CA GLY A 63 15.19 11.65 -2.28
C GLY A 63 14.59 13.03 -2.18
N THR A 64 15.11 14.01 -2.90
CA THR A 64 14.54 15.37 -2.89
C THR A 64 13.18 15.42 -3.59
N THR A 65 13.03 14.67 -4.69
CA THR A 65 11.77 14.50 -5.42
C THR A 65 11.50 13.01 -5.63
N ILE A 66 10.27 12.60 -5.34
CA ILE A 66 9.76 11.24 -5.57
C ILE A 66 8.50 11.33 -6.45
N LYS A 67 8.45 10.56 -7.54
CA LYS A 67 7.32 10.50 -8.49
C LYS A 67 6.94 9.06 -8.79
N GLY A 68 5.64 8.76 -8.95
CA GLY A 68 5.18 7.42 -9.33
C GLY A 68 5.69 6.31 -8.39
N LEU A 69 5.66 6.54 -7.08
CA LEU A 69 6.12 5.56 -6.10
C LEU A 69 5.03 4.54 -5.79
N THR A 70 5.25 3.26 -6.03
CA THR A 70 4.36 2.18 -5.62
C THR A 70 5.06 1.34 -4.55
N VAL A 71 4.55 1.34 -3.31
CA VAL A 71 5.02 0.44 -2.24
C VAL A 71 3.84 -0.39 -1.76
N VAL A 72 3.71 -1.63 -2.26
CA VAL A 72 2.47 -2.40 -2.07
C VAL A 72 2.69 -3.84 -1.64
N GLN A 73 1.79 -4.39 -0.83
CA GLN A 73 1.79 -5.81 -0.44
C GLN A 73 3.09 -6.29 0.23
N ASN A 74 3.90 -5.39 0.79
CA ASN A 74 5.11 -5.78 1.49
C ASN A 74 4.78 -6.21 2.92
N ARG A 75 5.47 -7.23 3.40
CA ARG A 75 5.41 -7.66 4.80
C ARG A 75 6.63 -7.16 5.54
N CYS A 76 6.43 -6.27 6.49
CA CYS A 76 7.48 -5.69 7.31
C CYS A 76 7.36 -6.19 8.75
N ILE A 77 8.35 -6.95 9.24
CA ILE A 77 8.31 -7.60 10.56
C ILE A 77 9.45 -7.11 11.46
N SER A 78 9.15 -6.57 12.64
CA SER A 78 10.14 -6.22 13.66
C SER A 78 11.27 -5.33 13.12
N ASN A 79 10.94 -4.38 12.25
CA ASN A 79 11.86 -3.36 11.78
C ASN A 79 11.89 -2.19 12.77
N GLY A 80 13.04 -1.55 12.96
CA GLY A 80 13.23 -0.50 13.96
C GLY A 80 13.45 -1.06 15.37
N LYS A 81 14.31 -2.08 15.50
CA LYS A 81 14.57 -2.80 16.75
C LYS A 81 14.83 -1.85 17.94
N LEU A 82 14.07 -2.04 19.02
CA LEU A 82 14.24 -1.32 20.31
C LEU A 82 15.72 -1.32 20.75
N GLY A 83 16.29 -0.12 20.91
CA GLY A 83 17.67 0.09 21.38
C GLY A 83 18.60 0.85 20.42
N THR A 84 18.20 1.10 19.17
CA THR A 84 19.04 1.82 18.17
C THR A 84 18.72 3.32 18.02
N GLY A 85 17.89 3.90 18.89
CA GLY A 85 17.68 5.36 18.93
C GLY A 85 16.97 5.97 17.70
N GLY A 86 16.32 5.15 16.87
CA GLY A 86 15.57 5.63 15.71
C GLY A 86 14.19 5.01 15.65
N ASN A 87 13.20 5.72 16.19
CA ASN A 87 11.79 5.43 16.00
C ASN A 87 11.46 5.58 14.50
N THR A 88 11.64 4.50 13.73
CA THR A 88 11.49 4.54 12.27
C THR A 88 10.38 3.59 11.88
N ALA A 89 9.34 4.15 11.26
CA ALA A 89 8.21 3.39 10.76
C ALA A 89 8.70 2.24 9.84
N PRO A 90 7.97 1.12 9.78
CA PRO A 90 8.36 -0.03 8.97
C PRO A 90 8.61 0.33 7.50
N ILE A 91 7.81 1.26 6.97
CA ILE A 91 8.03 1.94 5.70
C ILE A 91 8.27 3.43 5.98
N SER A 92 9.37 3.96 5.46
CA SER A 92 9.67 5.39 5.53
C SER A 92 9.86 5.98 4.14
N VAL A 93 9.11 7.05 3.84
CA VAL A 93 9.21 7.83 2.62
C VAL A 93 9.66 9.25 2.97
N GLY A 94 10.94 9.53 2.77
CA GLY A 94 11.56 10.82 3.09
C GLY A 94 11.83 11.63 1.83
N ALA A 95 11.02 12.66 1.56
CA ALA A 95 11.29 13.63 0.50
C ALA A 95 10.85 15.06 0.82
N SER A 96 11.50 16.01 0.16
CA SER A 96 11.10 17.43 0.14
C SER A 96 9.87 17.63 -0.75
N THR A 97 9.66 16.76 -1.75
CA THR A 97 8.48 16.74 -2.62
C THR A 97 8.12 15.31 -2.97
N VAL A 98 6.92 14.85 -2.56
CA VAL A 98 6.32 13.59 -3.02
C VAL A 98 5.17 13.97 -3.96
N TRP A 99 5.24 13.54 -5.22
CA TRP A 99 4.24 13.88 -6.23
C TRP A 99 3.06 12.88 -6.20
N ALA A 100 1.88 13.35 -6.65
CA ALA A 100 0.54 12.93 -6.24
C ALA A 100 0.08 11.53 -6.69
N ASP A 101 0.94 10.74 -7.33
CA ASP A 101 0.61 9.42 -7.89
C ASP A 101 1.26 8.28 -7.09
N GLY A 102 1.71 8.58 -5.87
CA GLY A 102 2.29 7.58 -4.97
C GLY A 102 1.24 6.69 -4.33
N ARG A 103 1.48 5.38 -4.31
CA ARG A 103 0.60 4.34 -3.78
C ARG A 103 1.30 3.56 -2.67
N LEU A 104 0.77 3.62 -1.46
CA LEU A 104 1.22 2.81 -0.32
C LEU A 104 0.06 1.96 0.18
N GLU A 105 0.00 0.68 -0.19
CA GLU A 105 -1.16 -0.16 0.11
C GLU A 105 -0.89 -1.65 0.35
N GLY A 106 -1.82 -2.37 0.98
CA GLY A 106 -1.71 -3.81 1.21
C GLY A 106 -0.50 -4.25 2.05
N ASN A 107 0.29 -3.31 2.57
CA ASN A 107 1.48 -3.61 3.36
C ASN A 107 1.07 -4.07 4.76
N THR A 108 1.73 -5.11 5.26
CA THR A 108 1.49 -5.70 6.58
C THR A 108 2.65 -5.36 7.52
N TYR A 109 2.33 -4.94 8.74
CA TYR A 109 3.31 -4.51 9.75
C TYR A 109 3.15 -5.32 11.03
N LEU A 110 4.19 -6.05 11.43
CA LEU A 110 4.16 -6.96 12.57
C LEU A 110 5.37 -6.74 13.49
N ASP A 111 5.26 -7.05 14.78
CA ASP A 111 6.42 -7.18 15.68
C ASP A 111 7.05 -8.59 15.61
N TYR A 112 8.00 -8.83 16.50
CA TYR A 112 8.65 -10.12 16.70
C TYR A 112 7.69 -11.23 17.18
N ALA A 113 6.58 -10.87 17.82
CA ALA A 113 5.55 -11.80 18.26
C ALA A 113 4.50 -12.09 17.17
N GLY A 114 4.65 -11.49 15.98
CA GLY A 114 3.66 -11.60 14.90
C GLY A 114 2.36 -10.85 15.21
N VAL A 115 2.37 -9.98 16.21
CA VAL A 115 1.26 -9.09 16.55
C VAL A 115 1.36 -7.88 15.62
N PRO A 116 0.24 -7.37 15.07
CA PRO A 116 0.26 -6.10 14.37
C PRO A 116 0.81 -5.02 15.29
N THR A 117 2.03 -4.53 15.01
CA THR A 117 2.62 -3.44 15.78
C THR A 117 2.99 -2.29 14.89
N GLN A 118 2.45 -1.14 15.27
CA GLN A 118 3.11 0.14 15.55
C GLN A 118 2.15 1.27 15.17
N ASP A 119 2.08 2.29 16.03
CA ASP A 119 1.14 3.42 15.96
C ASP A 119 1.20 4.26 14.67
N ALA A 120 2.19 4.01 13.79
CA ALA A 120 2.30 4.61 12.46
C ALA A 120 2.79 3.59 11.43
N ALA A 121 1.85 3.02 10.65
CA ALA A 121 2.09 2.09 9.55
C ALA A 121 3.17 2.55 8.54
N ALA A 122 3.24 3.85 8.28
CA ALA A 122 4.25 4.47 7.44
C ALA A 122 4.60 5.88 7.96
N SER A 123 5.86 6.30 7.82
CA SER A 123 6.27 7.68 8.06
C SER A 123 6.56 8.38 6.74
N ILE A 124 5.94 9.54 6.54
CA ILE A 124 6.11 10.33 5.32
C ILE A 124 6.47 11.75 5.74
N SER A 125 7.61 12.26 5.28
CA SER A 125 8.10 13.56 5.74
C SER A 125 7.18 14.72 5.35
N SER A 126 7.15 15.74 6.21
CA SER A 126 6.12 16.75 6.44
C SER A 126 5.90 17.80 5.34
N SER A 127 5.88 17.41 4.07
CA SER A 127 5.39 18.23 2.95
C SER A 127 4.69 17.41 1.87
N ALA A 128 4.54 16.10 2.08
CA ALA A 128 3.87 15.19 1.17
C ALA A 128 2.35 15.20 1.42
N THR A 129 1.59 15.75 0.50
CA THR A 129 0.15 15.48 0.42
C THR A 129 0.00 14.12 -0.28
N LEU A 130 -0.22 13.04 0.48
CA LEU A 130 -0.65 11.80 -0.13
C LEU A 130 -2.13 11.93 -0.47
N THR A 131 -2.41 12.16 -1.73
CA THR A 131 -3.77 12.04 -2.26
C THR A 131 -4.08 10.55 -2.39
N GLY A 132 -4.26 9.86 -1.25
CA GLY A 132 -4.68 8.46 -1.24
C GLY A 132 -3.71 7.45 -0.65
N VAL A 133 -3.47 7.51 0.66
CA VAL A 133 -3.10 6.31 1.40
C VAL A 133 -4.34 5.42 1.46
N TYR A 134 -4.46 4.50 0.52
CA TYR A 134 -5.57 3.56 0.50
C TYR A 134 -5.04 2.15 0.61
N THR A 135 -5.05 1.58 1.81
CA THR A 135 -4.43 0.28 2.05
C THR A 135 -5.22 -0.90 1.49
N ASP A 136 -6.45 -0.66 1.03
CA ASP A 136 -7.46 -1.69 0.88
C ASP A 136 -8.08 -1.61 -0.53
N LEU A 137 -7.59 -2.44 -1.46
CA LEU A 137 -8.29 -2.79 -2.71
C LEU A 137 -9.41 -3.80 -2.48
N GLN A 138 -9.60 -4.26 -1.25
CA GLN A 138 -10.64 -5.18 -0.88
C GLN A 138 -11.27 -4.75 0.44
N GLY A 139 -12.51 -5.13 0.69
CA GLY A 139 -13.14 -4.81 1.96
C GLY A 139 -14.54 -5.37 2.09
N THR A 140 -15.24 -4.92 3.13
CA THR A 140 -16.65 -5.23 3.34
C THR A 140 -17.50 -3.96 3.34
N ALA A 141 -18.74 -4.07 2.89
CA ALA A 141 -19.74 -3.02 2.99
C ALA A 141 -21.10 -3.63 3.35
N THR A 142 -21.96 -2.88 4.04
CA THR A 142 -23.32 -3.32 4.37
C THR A 142 -24.31 -2.52 3.55
N LEU A 143 -25.21 -3.21 2.85
CA LEU A 143 -26.28 -2.57 2.10
C LEU A 143 -27.28 -1.91 3.05
N VAL A 144 -27.74 -0.73 2.68
CA VAL A 144 -28.86 -0.04 3.35
C VAL A 144 -29.89 0.25 2.27
N ALA A 145 -31.10 -0.28 2.46
CA ALA A 145 -32.16 -0.21 1.46
C ALA A 145 -31.71 -0.71 0.06
N GLY A 146 -30.91 -1.79 0.03
CA GLY A 146 -30.41 -2.37 -1.21
C GLY A 146 -29.25 -1.62 -1.89
N THR A 147 -28.63 -0.61 -1.26
CA THR A 147 -27.49 0.09 -1.87
C THR A 147 -26.39 0.43 -0.87
N VAL A 148 -25.15 0.54 -1.35
CA VAL A 148 -24.04 1.13 -0.61
C VAL A 148 -23.03 1.74 -1.58
N THR A 149 -22.60 2.97 -1.28
CA THR A 149 -21.51 3.63 -2.02
C THR A 149 -20.21 3.46 -1.23
N VAL A 150 -19.17 2.97 -1.91
CA VAL A 150 -17.83 2.82 -1.35
C VAL A 150 -16.91 3.84 -2.03
N THR A 151 -16.46 4.82 -1.26
CA THR A 151 -15.54 5.87 -1.75
C THR A 151 -14.13 5.33 -1.86
N ARG A 152 -13.60 5.25 -3.09
CA ARG A 152 -12.25 4.77 -3.42
C ARG A 152 -11.76 5.49 -4.67
N GLN A 153 -10.78 6.38 -4.50
CA GLN A 153 -10.24 7.17 -5.61
C GLN A 153 -9.36 6.34 -6.55
N GLN A 154 -8.90 5.17 -6.13
CA GLN A 154 -8.06 4.30 -6.96
C GLN A 154 -8.84 3.58 -8.05
N ILE A 155 -10.17 3.69 -8.08
CA ILE A 155 -10.95 3.10 -9.16
C ILE A 155 -10.67 3.85 -10.45
N THR A 156 -10.15 3.15 -11.45
CA THR A 156 -9.88 3.69 -12.79
C THR A 156 -10.98 3.29 -13.76
N ALA A 157 -11.02 3.89 -14.94
CA ALA A 157 -11.95 3.49 -16.00
C ALA A 157 -11.77 2.02 -16.45
N ASN A 158 -10.58 1.45 -16.24
CA ASN A 158 -10.25 0.07 -16.60
C ASN A 158 -10.36 -0.90 -15.41
N SER A 159 -10.75 -0.43 -14.22
CA SER A 159 -10.88 -1.31 -13.05
C SER A 159 -12.07 -2.25 -13.18
N ILE A 160 -11.96 -3.43 -12.57
CA ILE A 160 -13.07 -4.36 -12.34
C ILE A 160 -13.34 -4.43 -10.84
N VAL A 161 -14.58 -4.21 -10.43
CA VAL A 161 -15.01 -4.44 -9.05
C VAL A 161 -15.71 -5.79 -8.95
N ARG A 162 -15.11 -6.73 -8.23
CA ARG A 162 -15.72 -8.02 -7.89
C ARG A 162 -16.47 -7.89 -6.58
N VAL A 163 -17.68 -8.44 -6.52
CA VAL A 163 -18.53 -8.41 -5.32
C VAL A 163 -19.09 -9.78 -5.02
N SER A 164 -19.18 -10.12 -3.73
CA SER A 164 -19.83 -11.34 -3.25
C SER A 164 -20.56 -11.07 -1.94
N ARG A 165 -21.64 -11.82 -1.66
CA ARG A 165 -22.27 -11.76 -0.34
C ARG A 165 -21.44 -12.52 0.68
N ARG A 166 -21.24 -11.89 1.84
CA ARG A 166 -20.63 -12.52 3.01
C ARG A 166 -21.69 -13.01 3.98
N THR A 167 -22.65 -12.14 4.30
CA THR A 167 -23.73 -12.43 5.23
C THR A 167 -25.02 -11.87 4.65
N SER A 168 -26.02 -12.72 4.46
CA SER A 168 -27.33 -12.30 3.97
C SER A 168 -28.07 -11.48 5.03
N GLY A 169 -28.75 -10.41 4.60
CA GLY A 169 -29.62 -9.58 5.42
C GLY A 169 -30.85 -9.14 4.63
N GLY A 170 -32.00 -9.07 5.29
CA GLY A 170 -33.28 -8.75 4.64
C GLY A 170 -33.63 -9.74 3.52
N THR A 171 -34.17 -9.25 2.40
CA THR A 171 -34.42 -10.08 1.21
C THR A 171 -33.28 -9.88 0.21
N PRO A 172 -32.42 -10.90 -0.03
CA PRO A 172 -31.33 -10.78 -0.99
C PRO A 172 -31.83 -10.60 -2.43
N GLY A 173 -31.23 -9.66 -3.16
CA GLY A 173 -31.47 -9.46 -4.60
C GLY A 173 -30.27 -9.86 -5.47
N HIS A 174 -30.31 -9.52 -6.75
CA HIS A 174 -29.14 -9.60 -7.63
C HIS A 174 -28.21 -8.40 -7.38
N LEU A 175 -26.90 -8.61 -7.21
CA LEU A 175 -25.93 -7.53 -7.01
C LEU A 175 -25.43 -6.98 -8.34
N SER A 176 -25.31 -5.67 -8.45
CA SER A 176 -24.69 -4.95 -9.58
C SER A 176 -23.77 -3.86 -9.06
N VAL A 177 -22.76 -3.48 -9.85
CA VAL A 177 -21.83 -2.40 -9.52
C VAL A 177 -21.84 -1.32 -10.59
N THR A 178 -21.89 -0.07 -10.18
CA THR A 178 -21.59 1.10 -11.01
C THR A 178 -20.37 1.82 -10.47
N MET A 179 -19.55 2.42 -11.34
CA MET A 179 -18.26 2.99 -10.98
C MET A 179 -18.18 4.44 -11.43
N THR A 180 -17.52 5.27 -10.62
CA THR A 180 -17.11 6.63 -10.96
C THR A 180 -15.61 6.72 -10.78
N ALA A 181 -14.89 6.71 -11.92
CA ALA A 181 -13.43 6.76 -11.95
C ALA A 181 -12.89 7.91 -11.11
N GLY A 182 -11.78 7.67 -10.38
CA GLY A 182 -11.15 8.63 -9.51
C GLY A 182 -11.93 8.93 -8.21
N THR A 183 -13.08 8.29 -7.97
CA THR A 183 -14.01 8.72 -6.92
C THR A 183 -14.57 7.58 -6.07
N SER A 184 -15.38 6.68 -6.65
CA SER A 184 -16.16 5.70 -5.90
C SER A 184 -16.75 4.60 -6.78
N PHE A 185 -17.36 3.61 -6.15
CA PHE A 185 -18.30 2.69 -6.78
C PHE A 185 -19.53 2.47 -5.90
N THR A 186 -20.67 2.16 -6.52
CA THR A 186 -21.91 1.86 -5.83
C THR A 186 -22.27 0.40 -6.09
N ILE A 187 -22.51 -0.34 -5.00
CA ILE A 187 -23.06 -1.69 -5.04
C ILE A 187 -24.57 -1.57 -4.83
N SER A 188 -25.35 -2.06 -5.78
CA SER A 188 -26.81 -2.09 -5.71
C SER A 188 -27.31 -3.52 -5.72
N SER A 189 -28.37 -3.78 -4.97
CA SER A 189 -29.17 -4.99 -5.00
C SER A 189 -30.48 -4.72 -5.73
N SER A 190 -30.98 -5.70 -6.49
CA SER A 190 -32.31 -5.61 -7.10
C SER A 190 -33.46 -5.64 -6.06
N SER A 191 -33.15 -5.85 -4.78
CA SER A 191 -34.11 -5.79 -3.67
C SER A 191 -33.79 -4.59 -2.77
N GLY A 192 -34.73 -3.65 -2.67
CA GLY A 192 -34.62 -2.50 -1.77
C GLY A 192 -34.74 -2.85 -0.28
N SER A 193 -35.01 -4.11 0.06
CA SER A 193 -34.98 -4.60 1.44
C SER A 193 -33.69 -5.37 1.76
N ASP A 194 -32.76 -5.48 0.81
CA ASP A 194 -31.48 -6.16 1.02
C ASP A 194 -30.59 -5.33 1.97
N THR A 195 -30.20 -5.97 3.08
CA THR A 195 -29.29 -5.42 4.09
C THR A 195 -28.05 -6.29 4.27
N SER A 196 -27.73 -7.11 3.26
CA SER A 196 -26.58 -8.02 3.29
C SER A 196 -25.27 -7.27 3.48
N THR A 197 -24.35 -7.90 4.21
CA THR A 197 -22.94 -7.54 4.18
C THR A 197 -22.28 -8.21 2.98
N VAL A 198 -21.60 -7.42 2.15
CA VAL A 198 -20.90 -7.84 0.94
C VAL A 198 -19.39 -7.67 1.09
N LEU A 199 -18.64 -8.56 0.49
CA LEU A 199 -17.20 -8.44 0.23
C LEU A 199 -17.02 -7.81 -1.15
N TRP A 200 -16.03 -6.95 -1.29
CA TRP A 200 -15.65 -6.34 -2.56
C TRP A 200 -14.12 -6.39 -2.76
N GLU A 201 -13.70 -6.45 -4.02
CA GLU A 201 -12.29 -6.37 -4.48
C GLU A 201 -12.22 -5.51 -5.75
N ILE A 202 -11.22 -4.63 -5.85
CA ILE A 202 -10.88 -3.84 -7.04
C ILE A 202 -9.68 -4.50 -7.72
N VAL A 203 -9.87 -4.90 -8.97
CA VAL A 203 -8.82 -5.43 -9.86
C VAL A 203 -8.49 -4.36 -10.89
N GLN A 204 -7.21 -4.03 -11.04
CA GLN A 204 -6.73 -3.01 -11.97
C GLN A 204 -5.86 -3.65 -13.05
N PHE A 205 -5.87 -3.04 -14.24
CA PHE A 205 -5.08 -3.43 -15.42
C PHE A 205 -4.34 -2.23 -15.97
#